data_AF-A0A537TWY9-F1
#
_entry.id   AF-A0A537TWY9-F1
#
_cell.length_a   1.000
_cell.length_b   1.000
_cell.length_c   1.000
_cell.angle_alpha   90.00
_cell.angle_beta   90.00
_cell.angle_gamma   90.00
#
_symmetry.space_group_name_H-M   'P 1'
#
loop_
_entity.id
_entity.type
_entity.pdbx_description
1 polymer ?
#
loop_
_entity_poly.entity_id
_entity_poly.type
_entity_poly.pdbx_seq_one_letter_code
_entity_poly.pdbx_strand_id
1 'polypeptide(L)'
;MSVATGTDLDRAVEAGAKRLLELQRPGGWWVGELESNVTMTAQHLLLLEFLRLRDEDVTRRCANELLARQRADGTWAIYWGGEPDLAATVESYAALRLAGLEPDDPRLAGARRFIEERGGIGAARVFTRIWL
;
A
#
# COMPACT_ATOMS: atom_id res chain seq x y z
N MET A 1 2.15 55.51 9.46
CA MET A 1 2.92 54.25 9.42
C MET A 1 2.20 53.31 8.46
N SER A 2 2.78 53.07 7.28
CA SER A 2 2.24 52.08 6.34
C SER A 2 2.57 50.70 6.87
N VAL A 3 1.55 49.93 7.25
CA VAL A 3 1.74 48.49 7.50
C VAL A 3 2.17 47.90 6.17
N ALA A 4 3.37 47.31 6.11
CA ALA A 4 3.79 46.57 4.94
C ALA A 4 2.77 45.44 4.73
N THR A 5 2.03 45.49 3.62
CA THR A 5 1.18 44.39 3.18
C THR A 5 2.09 43.18 2.97
N GLY A 6 1.85 42.12 3.74
CA GLY A 6 2.65 40.89 3.70
C GLY A 6 2.78 40.37 2.26
N THR A 7 3.99 39.95 1.91
CA THR A 7 4.31 39.36 0.61
C THR A 7 3.50 38.08 0.37
N ASP A 8 3.51 37.58 -0.86
CA ASP A 8 2.87 36.30 -1.18
C ASP A 8 3.48 35.13 -0.38
N LEU A 9 4.78 35.22 -0.07
CA LEU A 9 5.48 34.28 0.80
C LEU A 9 4.94 34.32 2.23
N ASP A 10 4.75 35.52 2.80
CA ASP A 10 4.24 35.67 4.16
C ASP A 10 2.84 35.03 4.27
N ARG A 11 1.98 35.27 3.28
CA ARG A 11 0.65 34.66 3.24
C ARG A 11 0.70 33.13 3.12
N ALA A 12 1.63 32.59 2.34
CA ALA A 12 1.80 31.15 2.21
C ALA A 12 2.29 30.50 3.51
N VAL A 13 3.24 31.14 4.21
CA VAL A 13 3.75 30.67 5.51
C VAL A 13 2.65 30.72 6.57
N GLU A 14 1.90 31.82 6.67
CA GLU A 14 0.78 31.95 7.61
C GLU A 14 -0.30 30.90 7.36
N ALA A 15 -0.69 30.70 6.09
CA ALA A 15 -1.69 29.69 5.73
C ALA A 15 -1.20 28.26 6.06
N GLY A 16 0.06 27.95 5.76
CA GLY A 16 0.66 26.64 6.07
C GLY A 16 0.75 26.38 7.57
N ALA A 17 1.24 27.35 8.34
CA ALA A 17 1.33 27.25 9.80
C ALA A 17 -0.05 27.10 10.43
N LYS A 18 -1.03 27.91 10.00
CA LYS A 18 -2.42 27.80 10.44
C LYS A 18 -2.96 26.40 10.17
N ARG A 19 -2.79 25.89 8.95
CA ARG A 19 -3.29 24.56 8.58
C ARG A 19 -2.63 23.45 9.40
N LEU A 20 -1.32 23.55 9.65
CA LEU A 20 -0.61 22.59 10.47
C LEU A 20 -1.14 22.61 11.91
N LEU A 21 -1.35 23.78 12.51
CA LEU A 21 -1.89 23.90 13.87
C LEU A 21 -3.35 23.39 13.96
N GLU A 22 -4.16 23.58 12.93
CA GLU A 22 -5.53 23.01 12.85
C GLU A 22 -5.54 21.47 12.81
N LEU A 23 -4.44 20.83 12.37
CA LEU A 23 -4.28 19.37 12.37
C LEU A 23 -3.79 18.80 13.70
N GLN A 24 -3.36 19.65 14.64
CA GLN A 24 -2.85 19.22 15.92
C GLN A 24 -3.98 18.58 16.76
N ARG A 25 -3.69 17.43 17.36
CA ARG A 25 -4.62 16.75 18.28
C ARG A 25 -4.63 17.46 19.63
N PRO A 26 -5.69 17.30 20.45
CA PRO A 26 -5.81 18.00 21.74
C PRO A 26 -4.63 17.82 22.71
N GLY A 27 -3.86 16.74 22.61
CA GLY A 27 -2.67 16.52 23.44
C GLY A 27 -1.35 17.01 22.82
N GLY A 28 -1.39 17.77 21.73
CA GLY A 28 -0.25 18.50 21.19
C GLY A 28 0.55 17.78 20.09
N TRP A 29 0.19 16.56 19.69
CA TRP A 29 0.84 15.82 18.60
C TRP A 29 0.07 15.88 17.28
N TRP A 30 0.74 15.47 16.20
CA TRP A 30 0.15 15.32 14.87
C TRP A 30 0.02 13.84 14.51
N VAL A 31 -1.01 13.51 13.75
CA VAL A 31 -1.22 12.17 13.19
C VAL A 31 -1.39 12.31 11.70
N GLY A 32 -0.54 11.61 10.96
CA GLY A 32 -0.63 11.48 9.50
C GLY A 32 -0.58 10.00 9.14
N GLU A 33 -1.02 9.69 7.93
CA GLU A 33 -0.87 8.37 7.36
C GLU A 33 0.61 8.09 7.06
N LEU A 34 1.11 6.94 7.51
CA LEU A 34 2.44 6.45 7.18
C LEU A 34 2.30 5.38 6.10
N GLU A 35 2.37 5.80 4.86
CA GLU A 35 2.38 4.87 3.73
C GLU A 35 3.73 4.15 3.63
N SER A 36 3.68 2.86 3.29
CA SER A 36 4.87 2.06 2.99
C SER A 36 4.70 1.35 1.65
N ASN A 37 4.45 0.04 1.66
CA ASN A 37 4.09 -0.72 0.47
C ASN A 37 3.02 -1.76 0.81
N VAL A 38 2.48 -2.37 -0.25
CA VAL A 38 1.35 -3.31 -0.18
C VAL A 38 1.63 -4.60 0.59
N THR A 39 2.89 -4.92 0.89
CA THR A 39 3.21 -6.16 1.63
C THR A 39 2.61 -6.14 3.03
N MET A 40 2.45 -4.98 3.67
CA MET A 40 1.78 -4.89 4.97
C MET A 40 0.32 -5.36 4.88
N THR A 41 -0.41 -4.93 3.85
CA THR A 41 -1.80 -5.33 3.61
C THR A 41 -1.91 -6.81 3.26
N ALA A 42 -1.04 -7.31 2.39
CA ALA A 42 -1.02 -8.73 2.00
C ALA A 42 -0.71 -9.63 3.21
N GLN A 43 0.35 -9.31 3.96
CA GLN A 43 0.75 -10.06 5.14
C GLN A 43 -0.27 -10.00 6.26
N HIS A 44 -0.97 -8.87 6.43
CA HIS A 44 -2.08 -8.80 7.38
C HIS A 44 -3.18 -9.81 7.05
N LEU A 45 -3.57 -9.92 5.78
CA LEU A 45 -4.57 -10.89 5.36
C LEU A 45 -4.09 -12.34 5.53
N LEU A 46 -2.83 -12.63 5.17
CA LEU A 46 -2.21 -13.94 5.37
C LEU A 46 -2.12 -14.31 6.86
N LEU A 47 -1.79 -13.34 7.73
CA LEU A 47 -1.76 -13.51 9.18
C LEU A 47 -3.14 -13.85 9.75
N LEU A 48 -4.18 -13.13 9.33
CA LEU A 48 -5.54 -13.37 9.80
C LEU A 48 -6.05 -14.74 9.37
N GLU A 49 -5.72 -15.19 8.15
CA GLU A 49 -6.01 -16.56 7.73
C GLU A 49 -5.28 -17.58 8.59
N PHE A 50 -3.96 -17.40 8.81
CA PHE A 50 -3.16 -18.29 9.64
C PHE A 50 -3.73 -18.42 11.07
N LEU A 51 -4.15 -17.30 11.67
CA LEU A 51 -4.74 -17.26 13.01
C LEU A 51 -6.22 -17.70 13.03
N ARG A 52 -6.84 -17.97 11.88
CA ARG A 52 -8.28 -18.23 11.73
C ARG A 52 -9.15 -17.09 12.28
N LEU A 53 -8.69 -15.86 12.10
CA LEU A 53 -9.34 -14.62 12.49
C LEU A 53 -9.79 -13.79 11.27
N ARG A 54 -9.76 -14.38 10.08
CA ARG A 54 -10.17 -13.71 8.86
C ARG A 54 -11.67 -13.43 8.86
N ASP A 55 -12.00 -12.17 8.62
CA ASP A 55 -13.36 -11.66 8.48
C ASP A 55 -13.61 -11.20 7.03
N GLU A 56 -14.86 -11.28 6.57
CA GLU A 56 -15.24 -10.94 5.20
C GLU A 56 -15.02 -9.45 4.87
N ASP A 57 -15.33 -8.53 5.80
CA ASP A 57 -15.15 -7.09 5.57
C ASP A 57 -13.66 -6.74 5.49
N VAL A 58 -12.85 -7.29 6.40
CA VAL A 58 -11.40 -7.10 6.36
C VAL A 58 -10.80 -7.66 5.07
N THR A 59 -11.22 -8.87 4.67
CA THR A 59 -10.76 -9.51 3.43
C THR A 59 -11.07 -8.62 2.21
N ARG A 60 -12.32 -8.14 2.12
CA ARG A 60 -12.76 -7.25 1.04
C ARG A 60 -11.98 -5.94 1.01
N ARG A 61 -11.74 -5.32 2.18
CA ARG A 61 -10.96 -4.07 2.29
C ARG A 61 -9.50 -4.27 1.87
N CYS A 62 -8.86 -5.33 2.34
CA CYS A 62 -7.49 -5.67 1.95
C CYS A 62 -7.41 -5.93 0.43
N ALA A 63 -8.33 -6.69 -0.15
CA ALA A 63 -8.36 -6.95 -1.59
C ALA A 63 -8.51 -5.66 -2.40
N ASN A 64 -9.42 -4.77 -1.97
CA ASN A 64 -9.62 -3.48 -2.62
C ASN A 64 -8.37 -2.61 -2.57
N GLU A 65 -7.67 -2.55 -1.43
CA GLU A 65 -6.43 -1.79 -1.29
C GLU A 65 -5.33 -2.36 -2.19
N LEU A 66 -5.17 -3.68 -2.23
CA LEU A 66 -4.20 -4.34 -3.10
C LEU A 66 -4.47 -4.00 -4.58
N LEU A 67 -5.73 -4.11 -5.03
CA LEU A 67 -6.10 -3.76 -6.40
C LEU A 67 -5.94 -2.26 -6.70
N ALA A 68 -6.24 -1.38 -5.74
CA ALA A 68 -6.08 0.07 -5.92
C ALA A 68 -4.62 0.50 -6.08
N ARG A 69 -3.68 -0.26 -5.51
CA ARG A 69 -2.23 -0.02 -5.63
C ARG A 69 -1.56 -0.80 -6.77
N GLN A 70 -2.33 -1.61 -7.51
CA GLN A 70 -1.81 -2.39 -8.63
C GLN A 70 -1.39 -1.45 -9.76
N ARG A 71 -0.22 -1.71 -10.34
CA ARG A 71 0.25 -1.01 -11.53
C ARG A 71 -0.55 -1.45 -12.76
N ALA A 72 -0.52 -0.64 -13.82
CA ALA A 72 -1.22 -0.95 -15.07
C ALA A 72 -0.74 -2.26 -15.74
N ASP A 73 0.51 -2.69 -15.48
CA ASP A 73 1.08 -3.95 -15.96
C ASP A 73 0.68 -5.18 -15.11
N GLY A 74 -0.08 -4.96 -14.03
CA GLY A 74 -0.56 -5.99 -13.11
C GLY A 74 0.36 -6.28 -11.93
N THR A 75 1.48 -5.57 -11.79
CA THR A 75 2.48 -5.78 -10.72
C THR A 75 2.33 -4.80 -9.56
N TRP A 76 3.18 -4.96 -8.53
CA TRP A 76 3.28 -4.02 -7.41
C TRP A 76 4.72 -3.57 -7.18
N ALA A 77 4.86 -2.32 -6.72
CA ALA A 77 6.14 -1.71 -6.38
C ALA A 77 6.25 -1.44 -4.87
N ILE A 78 7.46 -1.16 -4.40
CA ILE A 78 7.73 -0.87 -2.98
C ILE A 78 7.72 0.65 -2.64
N TYR A 79 7.52 1.51 -3.64
CA TYR A 79 7.31 2.95 -3.48
C TYR A 79 6.50 3.51 -4.66
N TRP A 80 5.95 4.72 -4.51
CA TRP A 80 5.11 5.36 -5.53
C TRP A 80 5.85 5.58 -6.85
N GLY A 81 5.28 5.09 -7.96
CA GLY A 81 5.89 5.17 -9.28
C GLY A 81 7.14 4.30 -9.46
N GLY A 82 7.45 3.41 -8.52
CA GLY A 82 8.61 2.52 -8.60
C GLY A 82 8.45 1.38 -9.59
N GLU A 83 9.57 0.72 -9.87
CA GLU A 83 9.63 -0.48 -10.72
C GLU A 83 8.89 -1.67 -10.07
N PRO A 84 8.45 -2.66 -10.88
CA PRO A 84 7.87 -3.90 -10.36
C PRO A 84 8.80 -4.63 -9.38
N ASP A 85 8.28 -4.97 -8.21
CA ASP A 85 8.98 -5.75 -7.19
C ASP A 85 8.41 -7.17 -7.10
N LEU A 86 9.29 -8.17 -7.11
CA LEU A 86 8.91 -9.57 -7.09
C LEU A 86 8.21 -9.96 -5.79
N ALA A 87 8.75 -9.57 -4.64
CA ALA A 87 8.19 -9.94 -3.34
C ALA A 87 6.81 -9.32 -3.13
N ALA A 88 6.67 -8.03 -3.41
CA ALA A 88 5.40 -7.32 -3.34
C ALA A 88 4.35 -7.94 -4.27
N THR A 89 4.75 -8.32 -5.49
CA THR A 89 3.83 -8.92 -6.47
C THR A 89 3.42 -10.34 -6.06
N VAL A 90 4.34 -11.17 -5.56
CA VAL A 90 4.03 -12.53 -5.06
C VAL A 90 3.07 -12.47 -3.88
N GLU A 91 3.37 -11.64 -2.87
CA GLU A 91 2.54 -11.54 -1.67
C GLU A 91 1.14 -10.99 -2.01
N SER A 92 1.06 -9.98 -2.87
CA SER A 92 -0.22 -9.40 -3.32
C SER A 92 -1.05 -10.40 -4.14
N TYR A 93 -0.41 -11.15 -5.05
CA TYR A 93 -1.07 -12.21 -5.80
C TYR A 93 -1.64 -13.27 -4.86
N ALA A 94 -0.84 -13.77 -3.91
CA ALA A 94 -1.29 -14.79 -2.95
C ALA A 94 -2.44 -14.28 -2.08
N ALA A 95 -2.36 -13.05 -1.57
CA ALA A 95 -3.42 -12.44 -0.77
C ALA A 95 -4.73 -12.24 -1.57
N LEU A 96 -4.64 -11.84 -2.84
CA LEU A 96 -5.81 -11.70 -3.71
C LEU A 96 -6.45 -13.06 -4.05
N ARG A 97 -5.64 -14.10 -4.26
CA ARG A 97 -6.13 -15.48 -4.40
C ARG A 97 -6.87 -15.94 -3.14
N LEU A 98 -6.31 -15.66 -1.96
CA LEU A 98 -6.95 -15.94 -0.68
C LEU A 98 -8.26 -15.16 -0.47
N ALA A 99 -8.35 -13.95 -1.03
CA ALA A 99 -9.55 -13.13 -1.04
C ALA A 99 -10.63 -13.60 -2.04
N GLY A 100 -10.39 -14.68 -2.79
CA GLY A 100 -11.36 -15.31 -3.68
C GLY A 100 -11.23 -14.96 -5.15
N LEU A 101 -10.14 -14.31 -5.58
CA LEU A 101 -9.86 -14.19 -7.01
C LEU A 101 -9.37 -15.53 -7.55
N GLU A 102 -9.90 -15.93 -8.70
CA GLU A 102 -9.55 -17.17 -9.38
C GLU A 102 -8.17 -17.07 -10.07
N PRO A 103 -7.47 -18.19 -10.32
CA PRO A 103 -6.17 -18.19 -10.99
C PRO A 103 -6.15 -17.55 -12.37
N ASP A 104 -7.28 -17.60 -13.05
CA ASP A 104 -7.51 -17.09 -14.41
C ASP A 104 -8.19 -15.71 -14.41
N ASP A 105 -8.37 -15.08 -13.24
CA ASP A 105 -8.88 -13.73 -13.16
C ASP A 105 -7.97 -12.78 -13.96
N PRO A 106 -8.53 -12.02 -14.92
CA PRO A 106 -7.73 -11.15 -15.80
C PRO A 106 -6.93 -10.10 -15.02
N ARG A 107 -7.39 -9.71 -13.82
CA ARG A 107 -6.67 -8.78 -12.93
C ARG A 107 -5.37 -9.38 -12.39
N LEU A 108 -5.26 -10.70 -12.34
CA LEU A 108 -4.08 -11.41 -11.84
C LEU A 108 -3.12 -11.88 -12.94
N ALA A 109 -3.54 -11.84 -14.22
CA ALA A 109 -2.76 -12.35 -15.33
C ALA A 109 -1.39 -11.65 -15.48
N GLY A 110 -1.35 -10.33 -15.30
CA GLY A 110 -0.10 -9.55 -15.34
C GLY A 110 0.86 -9.94 -14.22
N ALA A 111 0.34 -10.00 -12.99
CA ALA A 111 1.09 -10.44 -11.81
C ALA A 111 1.69 -11.85 -12.01
N ARG A 112 0.86 -12.81 -12.44
CA ARG A 112 1.27 -14.20 -12.63
C ARG A 112 2.43 -14.31 -13.63
N ARG A 113 2.29 -13.71 -14.81
CA ARG A 113 3.34 -13.71 -15.84
C ARG A 113 4.64 -13.13 -15.30
N PHE A 114 4.57 -11.97 -14.64
CA PHE A 114 5.75 -11.35 -14.05
C PHE A 114 6.42 -12.24 -12.99
N ILE A 115 5.64 -12.88 -12.12
CA ILE A 115 6.16 -13.81 -11.10
C ILE A 115 6.89 -14.98 -11.77
N GLU A 116 6.30 -15.59 -12.79
CA GLU A 116 6.89 -16.71 -13.54
C GLU A 116 8.20 -16.29 -14.23
N GLU A 117 8.21 -15.15 -14.92
CA GLU A 117 9.39 -14.60 -15.62
C GLU A 117 10.54 -14.24 -14.67
N ARG A 118 10.25 -13.89 -13.42
CA ARG A 118 11.25 -13.48 -12.41
C ARG A 118 11.74 -14.61 -11.51
N GLY A 119 11.39 -15.87 -11.82
CA GLY A 119 11.86 -17.04 -11.08
C GLY A 119 10.98 -17.44 -9.90
N GLY A 120 9.77 -16.88 -9.81
CA GLY A 120 8.75 -17.27 -8.85
C GLY A 120 9.13 -17.04 -7.39
N ILE A 121 8.48 -17.80 -6.51
CA ILE A 121 8.70 -17.75 -5.05
C ILE A 121 10.15 -18.07 -4.67
N GLY A 122 10.85 -18.92 -5.42
CA GLY A 122 12.25 -19.29 -5.16
C GLY A 122 13.21 -18.11 -5.27
N ALA A 123 12.91 -17.13 -6.12
CA ALA A 123 13.68 -15.90 -6.28
C ALA A 123 13.25 -14.77 -5.33
N ALA A 124 12.18 -14.96 -4.56
CA ALA A 124 11.70 -13.96 -3.61
C ALA A 124 12.54 -13.90 -2.32
N ARG A 125 12.48 -12.75 -1.64
CA ARG A 125 13.15 -12.55 -0.34
C ARG A 125 12.68 -13.56 0.71
N VAL A 126 13.52 -13.79 1.73
CA VAL A 126 13.25 -14.80 2.77
C VAL A 126 11.90 -14.61 3.47
N PHE A 127 11.49 -13.37 3.76
CA PHE A 127 10.21 -13.11 4.42
C PHE A 127 9.02 -13.56 3.59
N THR A 128 9.04 -13.34 2.28
CA THR A 128 7.98 -13.80 1.37
C THR A 128 7.88 -15.32 1.37
N ARG A 129 9.02 -16.02 1.44
CA ARG A 129 9.08 -17.49 1.53
C ARG A 129 8.70 -18.05 2.90
N ILE A 130 8.70 -17.23 3.96
CA ILE A 130 8.23 -17.65 5.29
C ILE A 130 6.70 -17.61 5.34
N TRP A 131 6.09 -16.67 4.61
CA TRP A 131 4.63 -16.50 4.58
C TRP A 131 3.89 -17.53 3.72
N LEU A 132 4.58 -18.21 2.78
CA LEU A 132 4.00 -19.06 1.74
C LEU A 132 4.70 -20.42 1.70
#